data_AF-A0A7C4LBZ9-F1
#
_entry.id   AF-A0A7C4LBZ9-F1
#
_cell.length_a   1.000
_cell.length_b   1.000
_cell.length_c   1.000
_cell.angle_alpha   90.00
_cell.angle_beta   90.00
_cell.angle_gamma   90.00
#
_symmetry.space_group_name_H-M   'P 1'
#
loop_
_entity.id
_entity.type
_entity.pdbx_description
1 polymer ?
#
loop_
_entity_poly.entity_id
_entity_poly.type
_entity_poly.pdbx_seq_one_letter_code
_entity_poly.pdbx_strand_id
1 'polypeptide(L)'
;MWYSTFRGNLPEPAHPLGVKTLTGVHIAVTGGALSDKARLLNDAGLVTIETGPEPLMTLTLDGGRQGRRLDVRPILPLVLKV
;
A
#
# COMPACT_ATOMS: atom_id res chain seq x y z
N MET A 1 24.21 -22.17 -21.56
CA MET A 1 23.95 -21.63 -20.20
C MET A 1 22.46 -21.60 -19.98
N TRP A 2 21.98 -22.49 -19.11
CA TRP A 2 20.58 -22.70 -18.78
C TRP A 2 20.22 -21.92 -17.52
N TYR A 3 19.25 -21.02 -17.58
CA TYR A 3 18.35 -20.69 -16.46
C TYR A 3 17.09 -20.05 -17.04
N SER A 4 16.15 -20.87 -17.51
CA SER A 4 14.83 -20.41 -17.95
C SER A 4 13.82 -21.52 -17.74
N THR A 5 13.36 -21.71 -16.49
CA THR A 5 12.00 -22.19 -16.11
C THR A 5 11.97 -22.57 -14.62
N PHE A 6 11.69 -21.61 -13.75
CA PHE A 6 11.07 -21.88 -12.44
C PHE A 6 9.86 -20.96 -12.27
N ARG A 7 8.94 -21.05 -13.23
CA ARG A 7 7.57 -20.54 -13.08
C ARG A 7 6.64 -21.74 -13.28
N GLY A 8 6.39 -22.45 -12.20
CA GLY A 8 5.50 -23.61 -12.20
C GLY A 8 5.00 -23.89 -10.80
N ASN A 9 3.85 -23.29 -10.45
CA ASN A 9 2.90 -23.79 -9.45
C ASN A 9 3.40 -24.00 -8.01
N LEU A 10 4.14 -23.05 -7.43
CA LEU A 10 4.04 -22.93 -5.96
C LEU A 10 2.65 -22.34 -5.67
N PRO A 11 1.80 -23.00 -4.86
CA PRO A 11 0.56 -22.38 -4.42
C PRO A 11 0.96 -21.06 -3.75
N GLU A 12 0.49 -19.93 -4.27
CA GLU A 12 0.69 -18.66 -3.60
C GLU A 12 0.13 -18.81 -2.19
N PRO A 13 0.95 -18.62 -1.14
CA PRO A 13 0.46 -18.76 0.22
C PRO A 13 -0.70 -17.79 0.39
N ALA A 14 -1.89 -18.33 0.63
CA ALA A 14 -3.07 -17.52 0.81
C ALA A 14 -2.89 -16.71 2.09
N HIS A 15 -2.95 -15.39 1.97
CA HIS A 15 -2.97 -14.54 3.14
C HIS A 15 -4.16 -14.95 4.03
N PRO A 16 -4.04 -15.03 5.36
CA PRO A 16 -5.14 -15.44 6.24
C PRO A 16 -6.43 -14.61 6.08
N LEU A 17 -6.31 -13.39 5.55
CA LEU A 17 -7.45 -12.52 5.22
C LEU A 17 -8.08 -12.79 3.84
N GLY A 18 -7.61 -13.80 3.11
CA GLY A 18 -8.08 -14.14 1.76
C GLY A 18 -7.71 -13.12 0.68
N VAL A 19 -6.76 -12.23 0.96
CA VAL A 19 -6.30 -11.16 0.07
C VAL A 19 -5.15 -11.63 -0.82
N LYS A 20 -5.07 -11.12 -2.06
CA LYS A 20 -4.07 -11.57 -3.04
C LYS A 20 -3.13 -10.47 -3.52
N THR A 21 -3.64 -9.26 -3.70
CA THR A 21 -2.90 -8.20 -4.36
C THR A 21 -3.09 -6.87 -3.64
N LEU A 22 -2.00 -6.13 -3.41
CA LEU A 22 -2.06 -4.73 -3.04
C LEU A 22 -2.29 -3.89 -4.30
N THR A 23 -3.41 -3.17 -4.33
CA THR A 23 -3.90 -2.45 -5.52
C THR A 23 -3.97 -0.95 -5.34
N GLY A 24 -3.80 -0.45 -4.12
CA GLY A 24 -3.78 0.97 -3.84
C GLY A 24 -3.12 1.28 -2.52
N VAL A 25 -2.37 2.37 -2.50
CA VAL A 25 -1.75 2.91 -1.31
C VAL A 25 -2.13 4.37 -1.23
N HIS A 26 -2.73 4.74 -0.10
CA HIS A 26 -3.08 6.12 0.22
C HIS A 26 -2.39 6.51 1.52
N ILE A 27 -1.76 7.69 1.53
CA ILE A 27 -1.01 8.22 2.66
C ILE A 27 -1.51 9.63 2.93
N ALA A 28 -2.06 9.85 4.13
CA ALA A 28 -2.29 11.17 4.67
C ALA A 28 -1.08 11.60 5.51
N VAL A 29 -0.54 12.78 5.23
CA VAL A 29 0.56 13.39 6.00
C VAL A 29 0.10 14.68 6.67
N THR A 30 0.66 14.99 7.84
CA THR A 30 0.33 16.22 8.59
C THR A 30 1.24 17.37 8.23
N GLY A 31 0.69 18.34 7.49
CA GLY A 31 1.37 19.60 7.18
C GLY A 31 2.63 19.46 6.32
N GLY A 32 3.13 20.61 5.85
CA GLY A 32 4.33 20.68 5.02
C GLY A 32 4.07 20.41 3.53
N ALA A 33 5.02 20.87 2.70
CA ALA A 33 5.00 20.60 1.28
C ALA A 33 5.51 19.19 1.00
N LEU A 34 4.88 18.50 0.04
CA LEU A 34 5.38 17.23 -0.46
C LEU A 34 6.76 17.43 -1.10
N SER A 35 7.70 16.53 -0.79
CA SER A 35 8.97 16.45 -1.50
C SER A 35 8.74 16.21 -3.00
N ASP A 36 9.71 16.57 -3.84
CA ASP A 36 9.56 16.40 -5.29
C ASP A 36 9.35 14.93 -5.67
N LYS A 37 9.98 13.99 -4.94
CA LYS A 37 9.77 12.55 -5.12
C LYS A 37 8.36 12.12 -4.74
N ALA A 38 7.82 12.64 -3.63
CA ALA A 38 6.45 12.34 -3.20
C ALA A 38 5.43 12.89 -4.20
N ARG A 39 5.65 14.11 -4.72
CA ARG A 39 4.83 14.67 -5.80
C ARG A 39 4.89 13.81 -7.06
N LEU A 40 6.08 13.40 -7.50
CA LEU A 40 6.23 12.54 -8.67
C LEU A 40 5.48 11.21 -8.55
N LEU A 41 5.53 10.57 -7.38
CA LEU A 41 4.79 9.32 -7.13
C LEU A 41 3.26 9.54 -7.14
N ASN A 42 2.81 10.67 -6.59
CA ASN A 42 1.41 11.06 -6.56
C ASN A 42 0.87 11.38 -7.95
N ASP A 43 1.61 12.17 -8.72
CA ASP A 43 1.25 12.56 -10.09
C ASP A 43 1.28 11.37 -11.05
N ALA A 44 2.15 10.38 -10.80
CA ALA A 44 2.18 9.13 -11.54
C ALA A 44 1.04 8.16 -11.16
N GLY A 45 0.21 8.50 -10.16
CA GLY A 45 -0.90 7.65 -9.69
C GLY A 45 -0.45 6.35 -9.03
N LEU A 46 0.82 6.24 -8.64
CA LEU A 46 1.37 5.04 -8.01
C LEU A 46 1.01 4.97 -6.52
N VAL A 47 0.93 6.13 -5.87
CA VAL A 47 0.55 6.29 -4.46
C VAL A 47 -0.24 7.57 -4.35
N THR A 48 -1.40 7.56 -3.69
CA THR A 48 -2.12 8.80 -3.39
C THR A 48 -1.57 9.40 -2.11
N ILE A 49 -1.05 10.63 -2.17
CA ILE A 49 -0.52 11.34 -1.00
C ILE A 49 -1.28 12.64 -0.83
N GLU A 50 -1.89 12.83 0.34
CA GLU A 50 -2.67 14.03 0.66
C GLU A 50 -2.27 14.61 2.02
N THR A 51 -2.56 15.89 2.23
CA THR A 51 -2.43 16.52 3.54
C THR A 51 -3.70 16.33 4.36
N GLY A 52 -3.57 15.75 5.55
CA GLY A 52 -4.66 15.50 6.49
C GLY A 52 -4.36 15.99 7.91
N PRO A 53 -5.36 15.98 8.82
CA PRO A 53 -5.21 16.41 10.21
C PRO A 53 -4.36 15.44 11.05
N GLU A 54 -4.27 14.18 10.63
CA GLU A 54 -3.52 13.12 11.31
C GLU A 54 -2.78 12.26 10.28
N PRO A 55 -1.61 11.69 10.63
CA PRO A 55 -0.91 10.79 9.73
C PRO A 55 -1.66 9.47 9.64
N LEU A 56 -2.01 9.05 8.43
CA LEU A 56 -2.77 7.83 8.17
C LEU A 56 -2.24 7.13 6.92
N MET A 57 -2.29 5.80 6.89
CA MET A 57 -2.09 5.04 5.67
C MET A 57 -3.25 4.10 5.46
N THR A 58 -3.78 4.08 4.25
CA THR A 58 -4.83 3.16 3.84
C THR A 58 -4.30 2.26 2.72
N LEU A 59 -4.41 0.95 2.93
CA LEU A 59 -4.08 -0.06 1.94
C LEU A 59 -5.36 -0.58 1.30
N THR A 60 -5.41 -0.56 -0.03
CA THR A 60 -6.50 -1.15 -0.80
C THR A 60 -6.04 -2.47 -1.40
N LEU A 61 -6.68 -3.56 -0.99
CA LEU A 61 -6.37 -4.91 -1.44
C LEU A 61 -7.42 -5.39 -2.44
N ASP A 62 -7.00 -6.18 -3.42
CA ASP A 62 -7.83 -6.81 -4.46
C ASP A 62 -8.80 -5.83 -5.15
N GLY A 63 -8.37 -4.58 -5.37
CA GLY A 63 -9.18 -3.52 -5.97
C GLY A 63 -10.34 -3.05 -5.09
N GLY A 64 -10.29 -3.30 -3.78
CA GLY A 64 -11.39 -3.01 -2.85
C GLY A 64 -12.56 -3.99 -2.98
N ARG A 65 -12.43 -5.06 -3.76
CA ARG A 65 -13.53 -5.98 -4.11
C ARG A 65 -14.13 -6.71 -2.92
N GLN A 66 -13.40 -6.83 -1.82
CA GLN A 66 -13.93 -7.45 -0.61
C GLN A 66 -14.90 -6.52 0.16
N GLY A 67 -14.89 -5.21 -0.11
CA GLY A 67 -15.76 -4.23 0.59
C GLY A 67 -15.52 -4.13 2.10
N ARG A 68 -14.43 -4.71 2.60
CA ARG A 68 -14.08 -4.76 4.02
C ARG A 68 -13.09 -3.65 4.33
N ARG A 69 -13.38 -2.88 5.37
CA ARG A 69 -12.44 -1.94 5.98
C ARG A 69 -12.03 -2.48 7.34
N LEU A 70 -10.73 -2.66 7.54
CA LEU A 70 -10.16 -3.02 8.83
C LEU A 70 -9.43 -1.78 9.37
N ASP A 71 -9.91 -1.21 10.48
CA ASP A 71 -9.14 -0.21 11.21
C ASP A 71 -8.14 -0.95 12.10
N VAL A 72 -6.90 -0.85 11.70
CA VAL A 72 -5.76 -1.53 12.32
C VAL A 72 -5.03 -0.62 13.30
N ARG A 73 -5.57 0.56 13.61
CA ARG A 73 -5.01 1.44 14.64
C ARG A 73 -5.31 0.87 16.03
N PRO A 74 -4.36 0.97 16.99
CA PRO A 74 -2.98 1.44 16.86
C PRO A 74 -1.98 0.34 16.44
N ILE A 75 -2.48 -0.83 16.06
CA ILE A 75 -1.78 -2.12 16.00
C ILE A 75 -0.75 -2.20 14.85
N LEU A 76 -0.96 -1.48 13.75
CA LEU A 76 -0.03 -1.49 12.61
C LEU A 76 1.01 -0.36 12.73
N PRO A 77 2.30 -0.66 12.99
CA PRO A 77 3.30 0.35 13.27
C PRO A 77 3.80 0.94 11.94
N LEU A 78 3.13 1.96 11.43
CA LEU A 78 3.71 2.84 10.42
C LEU A 78 4.49 3.95 11.14
N VAL A 79 5.72 3.60 11.54
CA VAL A 79 6.65 4.58 12.08
C VAL A 79 7.29 5.34 10.91
N LEU A 80 6.69 6.49 10.55
CA LEU A 80 7.35 7.47 9.68
C LEU A 80 8.39 8.21 10.52
N LYS A 81 9.67 7.90 10.33
CA LYS A 81 10.78 8.65 10.93
C LYS A 81 11.18 9.78 9.98
N VAL A 82 11.19 11.00 10.49
CA VAL A 82 11.79 12.20 9.86
C VAL A 82 13.31 12.14 9.92
#